data_AF-A0A351FPE3-F1
#
_entry.id   AF-A0A351FPE3-F1
#
_cell.length_a   1.000
_cell.length_b   1.000
_cell.length_c   1.000
_cell.angle_alpha   90.00
_cell.angle_beta   90.00
_cell.angle_gamma   90.00
#
_symmetry.space_group_name_H-M   'P 1'
#
loop_
_entity.id
_entity.type
_entity.pdbx_description
1 polymer ?
#
loop_
_entity_poly.entity_id
_entity_poly.type
_entity_poly.pdbx_seq_one_letter_code
_entity_poly.pdbx_strand_id
1 'polypeptide(L)'
;MTRLIVAKVAKTFAIAPRPKLVASFAAAMTALCSLLFVCSSAIADEKTDALRDYVSKRGVFPPKGAGIHVHGDLVISDPVNRRGALPEKRHTPRHYFAMLPYGMVRYHGAPADIRDIPPGTHMHGRFLSPMEGEEETIPVTEQLLKRNKNYGNNHAILLEDDVSFYSRQGRSWKVIGFEQGGGPAPRLKLSVEPVGPEIEGGINKPALFDIDDSTRIWKDRRLVHRDEIKPGMEVQANFTWGPFDSLATTDVWLDDVSLDAFKEIQRQRHLRLIRSRFLPGWVDAVKNYDTGGGEVTVTFFGGMDQELYDEIWKSQSVKMCNAENTLRTWGYHQEYASRASVLEKQKIENPAFGSSGLQMRLKVVQMLDGFRPGKIIRVKGPWTYVLVPQDEVYEKPADLERAQRINLP
;
A
#
# COMPACT_ATOMS: atom_id res chain seq x y z
N MET A 1 57.52 -62.77 40.44
CA MET A 1 58.26 -63.51 39.39
C MET A 1 58.16 -62.74 38.08
N THR A 2 59.10 -62.64 37.15
CA THR A 2 60.57 -62.77 37.09
C THR A 2 60.90 -62.32 35.65
N ARG A 3 61.73 -61.26 35.47
CA ARG A 3 62.66 -61.00 34.34
C ARG A 3 62.11 -60.96 32.89
N LEU A 4 62.76 -60.42 31.85
CA LEU A 4 63.79 -59.41 31.56
C LEU A 4 64.03 -59.58 30.02
N ILE A 5 64.06 -58.47 29.26
CA ILE A 5 64.89 -58.21 28.04
C ILE A 5 64.69 -59.07 26.76
N VAL A 6 64.59 -58.41 25.58
CA VAL A 6 65.59 -58.38 24.49
C VAL A 6 65.21 -57.29 23.47
N ALA A 7 66.21 -56.52 23.05
CA ALA A 7 66.19 -55.43 22.08
C ALA A 7 66.45 -55.87 20.63
N LYS A 8 66.07 -55.06 19.62
CA LYS A 8 66.87 -54.87 18.40
C LYS A 8 66.55 -53.58 17.63
N VAL A 9 67.61 -53.04 17.05
CA VAL A 9 67.85 -51.72 16.42
C VAL A 9 67.58 -51.75 14.91
N ALA A 10 67.14 -50.64 14.28
CA ALA A 10 67.67 -50.12 12.99
C ALA A 10 67.09 -48.76 12.50
N LYS A 11 67.95 -47.74 12.48
CA LYS A 11 68.24 -46.71 11.44
C LYS A 11 67.14 -45.92 10.67
N THR A 12 67.06 -44.63 11.03
CA THR A 12 67.14 -43.37 10.25
C THR A 12 66.78 -43.32 8.74
N PHE A 13 65.91 -42.36 8.37
CA PHE A 13 66.14 -41.37 7.28
C PHE A 13 65.30 -40.10 7.53
N ALA A 14 65.97 -38.95 7.56
CA ALA A 14 65.36 -37.62 7.67
C ALA A 14 65.17 -37.02 6.26
N ILE A 15 63.99 -36.47 5.98
CA ILE A 15 63.71 -35.65 4.79
C ILE A 15 63.09 -34.33 5.28
N ALA A 16 63.76 -33.22 4.97
CA ALA A 16 63.32 -31.86 5.30
C ALA A 16 62.23 -31.37 4.32
N PRO A 17 61.20 -30.62 4.76
CA PRO A 17 60.25 -29.99 3.84
C PRO A 17 60.68 -28.56 3.47
N ARG A 18 60.64 -28.25 2.16
CA ARG A 18 60.79 -26.89 1.60
C ARG A 18 59.47 -26.09 1.75
N PRO A 19 59.47 -24.80 2.16
CA PRO A 19 58.23 -24.01 2.31
C PRO A 19 58.12 -22.94 1.21
N LYS A 20 57.42 -23.17 0.10
CA LYS A 20 57.09 -22.08 -0.88
C LYS A 20 55.75 -22.18 -1.63
N LEU A 21 54.83 -23.11 -1.31
CA LEU A 21 53.57 -23.24 -2.09
C LEU A 21 52.28 -22.81 -1.36
N VAL A 22 52.30 -22.61 -0.04
CA VAL A 22 51.06 -22.41 0.75
C VAL A 22 50.57 -20.94 0.74
N ALA A 23 51.46 -19.97 0.56
CA ALA A 23 51.09 -18.55 0.62
C ALA A 23 50.30 -18.04 -0.61
N SER A 24 50.48 -18.65 -1.79
CA SER A 24 49.81 -18.21 -3.03
C SER A 24 48.34 -18.64 -3.10
N PHE A 25 48.02 -19.82 -2.55
CA PHE A 25 46.64 -20.33 -2.50
C PHE A 25 45.75 -19.55 -1.52
N ALA A 26 46.30 -19.11 -0.39
CA ALA A 26 45.55 -18.33 0.59
C ALA A 26 45.14 -16.95 0.06
N ALA A 27 46.05 -16.26 -0.67
CA ALA A 27 45.78 -14.95 -1.27
C ALA A 27 44.79 -15.02 -2.45
N ALA A 28 44.84 -16.09 -3.25
CA ALA A 28 43.87 -16.30 -4.34
C ALA A 28 42.46 -16.62 -3.80
N MET A 29 42.36 -17.33 -2.68
CA MET A 29 41.08 -17.70 -2.07
C MET A 29 40.41 -16.53 -1.33
N THR A 30 41.19 -15.65 -0.68
CA THR A 30 40.64 -14.38 -0.16
C THR A 30 40.22 -13.44 -1.28
N ALA A 31 41.00 -13.29 -2.36
CA ALA A 31 40.60 -12.46 -3.50
C ALA A 31 39.32 -12.96 -4.18
N LEU A 32 39.12 -14.28 -4.30
CA LEU A 32 37.91 -14.88 -4.86
C LEU A 32 36.69 -14.68 -3.93
N CYS A 33 36.86 -14.83 -2.61
CA CYS A 33 35.80 -14.53 -1.65
C CYS A 33 35.44 -13.03 -1.63
N SER A 34 36.42 -12.13 -1.76
CA SER A 34 36.17 -10.69 -1.89
C SER A 34 35.41 -10.34 -3.16
N LEU A 35 35.78 -10.93 -4.32
CA LEU A 35 35.08 -10.71 -5.59
C LEU A 35 33.63 -11.24 -5.54
N LEU A 36 33.41 -12.42 -4.92
CA LEU A 36 32.08 -13.00 -4.76
C LEU A 36 31.19 -12.18 -3.80
N PHE A 37 31.77 -11.60 -2.74
CA PHE A 37 31.05 -10.71 -1.83
C PHE A 37 30.68 -9.37 -2.49
N VAL A 38 31.59 -8.79 -3.29
CA VAL A 38 31.35 -7.54 -4.04
C VAL A 38 30.31 -7.75 -5.14
N CYS A 39 30.37 -8.86 -5.89
CA CYS A 39 29.36 -9.15 -6.92
C CYS A 39 27.97 -9.40 -6.33
N SER A 40 27.89 -10.09 -5.18
CA SER A 40 26.60 -10.35 -4.51
C SER A 40 25.96 -9.06 -3.98
N SER A 41 26.76 -8.12 -3.51
CA SER A 41 26.29 -6.82 -3.01
C SER A 41 25.78 -5.93 -4.15
N ALA A 42 26.50 -5.86 -5.27
CA ALA A 42 26.09 -5.07 -6.44
C ALA A 42 24.78 -5.57 -7.08
N ILE A 43 24.58 -6.89 -7.17
CA ILE A 43 23.34 -7.49 -7.70
C ILE A 43 22.15 -7.24 -6.76
N ALA A 44 22.39 -7.22 -5.44
CA ALA A 44 21.36 -6.90 -4.46
C ALA A 44 20.93 -5.42 -4.51
N ASP A 45 21.89 -4.50 -4.67
CA ASP A 45 21.62 -3.07 -4.80
C ASP A 45 20.86 -2.76 -6.12
N GLU A 46 21.28 -3.33 -7.25
CA GLU A 46 20.61 -3.13 -8.56
C GLU A 46 19.15 -3.61 -8.55
N LYS A 47 18.87 -4.75 -7.91
CA LYS A 47 17.50 -5.27 -7.76
C LYS A 47 16.64 -4.42 -6.83
N THR A 48 17.26 -3.81 -5.81
CA THR A 48 16.58 -2.93 -4.85
C THR A 48 16.20 -1.60 -5.50
N ASP A 49 17.11 -1.02 -6.29
CA ASP A 49 16.84 0.20 -7.07
C ASP A 49 15.76 -0.04 -8.15
N ALA A 50 15.78 -1.20 -8.82
CA ALA A 50 14.75 -1.55 -9.81
C ALA A 50 13.34 -1.71 -9.21
N LEU A 51 13.23 -2.15 -7.95
CA LEU A 51 11.95 -2.20 -7.24
C LEU A 51 11.50 -0.82 -6.78
N ARG A 52 12.44 -0.01 -6.29
CA ARG A 52 12.19 1.36 -5.81
C ARG A 52 11.60 2.23 -6.92
N ASP A 53 12.23 2.24 -8.09
CA ASP A 53 11.87 3.12 -9.20
C ASP A 53 11.00 2.41 -10.26
N TYR A 54 10.27 1.37 -9.85
CA TYR A 54 9.42 0.57 -10.74
C TYR A 54 8.37 1.43 -11.46
N VAL A 55 8.41 1.40 -12.79
CA VAL A 55 7.44 2.08 -13.66
C VAL A 55 6.24 1.18 -13.91
N SER A 56 5.06 1.64 -13.49
CA SER A 56 3.81 0.88 -13.63
C SER A 56 3.39 0.78 -15.10
N LYS A 57 2.88 -0.38 -15.50
CA LYS A 57 2.35 -0.62 -16.86
C LYS A 57 0.87 -0.95 -16.79
N ARG A 58 0.13 -0.59 -17.84
CA ARG A 58 -1.29 -0.96 -17.96
C ARG A 58 -1.44 -2.48 -18.03
N GLY A 59 -2.39 -3.02 -17.28
CA GLY A 59 -2.67 -4.47 -17.25
C GLY A 59 -1.63 -5.32 -16.51
N VAL A 60 -0.63 -4.71 -15.83
CA VAL A 60 0.40 -5.45 -15.08
C VAL A 60 0.44 -4.95 -13.64
N PHE A 61 0.25 -5.87 -12.70
CA PHE A 61 0.37 -5.54 -11.27
C PHE A 61 1.85 -5.49 -10.90
N PRO A 62 2.27 -4.56 -10.04
CA PRO A 62 3.66 -4.42 -9.66
C PRO A 62 4.13 -5.60 -8.79
N PRO A 63 5.44 -5.89 -8.80
CA PRO A 63 6.01 -6.89 -7.92
C PRO A 63 5.88 -6.48 -6.45
N LYS A 64 5.90 -7.46 -5.55
CA LYS A 64 5.89 -7.21 -4.10
C LYS A 64 7.10 -6.37 -3.70
N GLY A 65 6.85 -5.31 -2.92
CA GLY A 65 7.91 -4.39 -2.47
C GLY A 65 8.26 -3.30 -3.48
N ALA A 66 7.53 -3.16 -4.59
CA ALA A 66 7.73 -2.02 -5.49
C ALA A 66 7.41 -0.67 -4.82
N GLY A 67 8.12 0.38 -5.23
CA GLY A 67 7.92 1.74 -4.78
C GLY A 67 8.62 2.09 -3.47
N ILE A 68 8.37 3.31 -3.00
CA ILE A 68 8.92 3.88 -1.76
C ILE A 68 7.84 4.11 -0.72
N HIS A 69 8.24 4.10 0.56
CA HIS A 69 7.41 4.60 1.64
C HIS A 69 7.53 6.13 1.75
N VAL A 70 6.38 6.81 1.88
CA VAL A 70 6.29 8.23 2.26
C VAL A 70 5.17 8.36 3.29
N HIS A 71 5.34 9.23 4.28
CA HIS A 71 4.32 9.53 5.26
C HIS A 71 4.14 11.05 5.41
N GLY A 72 3.02 11.45 6.00
CA GLY A 72 2.70 12.85 6.27
C GLY A 72 1.20 13.07 6.39
N ASP A 73 0.82 14.29 6.73
CA ASP A 73 -0.58 14.65 6.93
C ASP A 73 -1.32 14.86 5.61
N LEU A 74 -2.55 14.38 5.50
CA LEU A 74 -3.39 14.66 4.34
C LEU A 74 -3.83 16.13 4.34
N VAL A 75 -3.22 16.98 3.51
CA VAL A 75 -3.55 18.42 3.45
C VAL A 75 -4.38 18.82 2.23
N ILE A 76 -4.39 17.99 1.19
CA ILE A 76 -5.20 18.16 -0.01
C ILE A 76 -5.88 16.83 -0.31
N SER A 77 -7.18 16.87 -0.61
CA SER A 77 -7.97 15.71 -0.96
C SER A 77 -8.85 16.03 -2.17
N ASP A 78 -8.63 15.31 -3.27
CA ASP A 78 -9.53 15.26 -4.43
C ASP A 78 -9.96 13.80 -4.60
N PRO A 79 -11.02 13.39 -3.89
CA PRO A 79 -11.45 12.00 -3.94
C PRO A 79 -12.03 11.57 -5.29
N VAL A 80 -12.61 12.51 -6.06
CA VAL A 80 -13.27 12.20 -7.33
C VAL A 80 -12.23 11.74 -8.35
N ASN A 81 -11.07 12.39 -8.39
CA ASN A 81 -9.96 11.98 -9.24
C ASN A 81 -8.91 11.13 -8.48
N ARG A 82 -9.21 10.74 -7.24
CA ARG A 82 -8.37 9.92 -6.35
C ARG A 82 -6.94 10.48 -6.20
N ARG A 83 -6.85 11.73 -5.76
CA ARG A 83 -5.61 12.50 -5.61
C ARG A 83 -5.52 13.18 -4.25
N GLY A 84 -4.32 13.61 -3.90
CA GLY A 84 -4.10 14.40 -2.70
C GLY A 84 -2.66 14.86 -2.56
N ALA A 85 -2.31 15.30 -1.35
CA ALA A 85 -0.94 15.71 -1.03
C ALA A 85 -0.59 15.43 0.43
N LEU A 86 0.63 14.94 0.66
CA LEU A 86 1.21 14.63 1.96
C LEU A 86 2.52 15.40 2.17
N PRO A 87 2.56 16.51 2.92
CA PRO A 87 3.79 17.03 3.47
C PRO A 87 4.26 16.17 4.65
N GLU A 88 5.53 15.78 4.64
CA GLU A 88 6.15 15.09 5.79
C GLU A 88 6.17 15.99 7.04
N LYS A 89 6.37 17.30 6.85
CA LYS A 89 6.51 18.33 7.89
C LYS A 89 5.95 19.65 7.40
N ARG A 90 5.72 20.60 8.31
CA ARG A 90 5.14 21.92 7.98
C ARG A 90 5.79 22.64 6.80
N HIS A 91 7.12 22.60 6.75
CA HIS A 91 7.92 23.38 5.82
C HIS A 91 8.54 22.52 4.71
N THR A 92 8.21 21.24 4.64
CA THR A 92 8.63 20.41 3.51
C THR A 92 7.67 20.64 2.34
N PRO A 93 8.18 20.60 1.09
CA PRO A 93 7.31 20.58 -0.07
C PRO A 93 6.31 19.42 0.04
N ARG A 94 5.10 19.64 -0.49
CA ARG A 94 4.05 18.63 -0.45
C ARG A 94 4.40 17.50 -1.41
N HIS A 95 4.26 16.26 -0.96
CA HIS A 95 4.27 15.09 -1.83
C HIS A 95 2.89 14.90 -2.44
N TYR A 96 2.66 15.49 -3.60
CA TYR A 96 1.42 15.30 -4.36
C TYR A 96 1.32 13.86 -4.85
N PHE A 97 0.11 13.32 -4.88
CA PHE A 97 -0.11 11.97 -5.33
C PHE A 97 -1.39 11.78 -6.14
N ALA A 98 -1.37 10.73 -6.96
CA ALA A 98 -2.51 10.15 -7.66
C ALA A 98 -2.57 8.66 -7.32
N MET A 99 -3.76 8.12 -7.04
CA MET A 99 -3.88 6.69 -6.82
C MET A 99 -3.73 5.94 -8.15
N LEU A 100 -3.01 4.84 -8.14
CA LEU A 100 -3.12 3.84 -9.20
C LEU A 100 -4.57 3.31 -9.27
N PRO A 101 -5.02 2.82 -10.43
CA PRO A 101 -6.37 2.27 -10.57
C PRO A 101 -6.65 1.13 -9.57
N TYR A 102 -5.66 0.28 -9.35
CA TYR A 102 -5.65 -0.81 -8.37
C TYR A 102 -5.07 -0.40 -7.00
N GLY A 103 -4.91 0.91 -6.77
CA GLY A 103 -4.44 1.44 -5.51
C GLY A 103 -5.48 1.27 -4.41
N MET A 104 -5.03 0.87 -3.23
CA MET A 104 -5.85 0.51 -2.08
C MET A 104 -5.76 1.59 -1.01
N VAL A 105 -6.86 1.85 -0.31
CA VAL A 105 -6.91 2.79 0.80
C VAL A 105 -7.47 2.07 2.01
N ARG A 106 -6.87 2.29 3.18
CA ARG A 106 -7.39 1.79 4.46
C ARG A 106 -7.52 2.92 5.46
N TYR A 107 -8.57 2.85 6.25
CA TYR A 107 -8.83 3.78 7.33
C TYR A 107 -9.43 3.01 8.50
N HIS A 108 -8.96 3.29 9.72
CA HIS A 108 -9.38 2.58 10.93
C HIS A 108 -9.33 1.05 10.82
N GLY A 109 -8.38 0.49 10.08
CA GLY A 109 -8.19 -0.94 9.91
C GLY A 109 -9.09 -1.60 8.86
N ALA A 110 -9.95 -0.88 8.15
CA ALA A 110 -10.87 -1.41 7.12
C ALA A 110 -10.62 -0.78 5.73
N PRO A 111 -11.06 -1.44 4.63
CA PRO A 111 -11.10 -0.83 3.30
C PRO A 111 -11.77 0.53 3.29
N ALA A 112 -11.21 1.47 2.53
CA ALA A 112 -11.68 2.85 2.49
C ALA A 112 -11.52 3.47 1.10
N ASP A 113 -12.00 4.70 0.96
CA ASP A 113 -11.69 5.59 -0.14
C ASP A 113 -11.16 6.92 0.41
N ILE A 114 -10.48 7.72 -0.42
CA ILE A 114 -9.91 9.02 -0.01
C ILE A 114 -11.00 9.95 0.57
N ARG A 115 -12.26 9.77 0.14
CA ARG A 115 -13.44 10.49 0.67
C ARG A 115 -13.67 10.31 2.16
N ASP A 116 -13.27 9.15 2.68
CA ASP A 116 -13.54 8.79 4.06
C ASP A 116 -12.51 9.38 5.02
N ILE A 117 -11.37 9.86 4.49
CA ILE A 117 -10.23 10.34 5.26
C ILE A 117 -10.37 11.84 5.52
N PRO A 118 -10.46 12.26 6.79
CA PRO A 118 -10.43 13.68 7.13
C PRO A 118 -9.08 14.33 6.75
N PRO A 119 -9.07 15.57 6.23
CA PRO A 119 -7.85 16.35 6.15
C PRO A 119 -7.20 16.50 7.54
N GLY A 120 -5.87 16.44 7.60
CA GLY A 120 -5.09 16.43 8.84
C GLY A 120 -4.84 15.04 9.41
N THR A 121 -5.45 13.98 8.90
CA THR A 121 -5.05 12.61 9.28
C THR A 121 -3.63 12.33 8.80
N HIS A 122 -2.77 11.83 9.69
CA HIS A 122 -1.46 11.35 9.33
C HIS A 122 -1.56 10.03 8.55
N MET A 123 -0.95 10.00 7.38
CA MET A 123 -1.07 8.90 6.43
C MET A 123 0.30 8.28 6.12
N HIS A 124 0.32 6.97 5.94
CA HIS A 124 1.42 6.20 5.38
C HIS A 124 1.05 5.76 3.97
N GLY A 125 1.96 5.94 3.02
CA GLY A 125 1.74 5.54 1.63
C GLY A 125 2.90 4.78 1.01
N ARG A 126 2.56 3.88 0.09
CA ARG A 126 3.51 3.24 -0.83
C ARG A 126 3.33 3.84 -2.22
N PHE A 127 4.37 4.47 -2.73
CA PHE A 127 4.33 5.24 -3.98
C PHE A 127 5.29 4.67 -5.02
N LEU A 128 4.81 4.54 -6.25
CA LEU A 128 5.55 4.10 -7.42
C LEU A 128 5.74 5.28 -8.38
N SER A 129 6.61 5.08 -9.36
CA SER A 129 6.68 5.97 -10.52
C SER A 129 5.34 6.02 -11.26
N PRO A 130 5.05 7.13 -11.97
CA PRO A 130 3.90 7.22 -12.85
C PRO A 130 3.73 6.01 -13.74
N MET A 131 2.47 5.68 -14.02
CA MET A 131 2.19 4.72 -15.08
C MET A 131 2.58 5.34 -16.41
N GLU A 132 3.02 4.51 -17.36
CA GLU A 132 3.33 4.95 -18.72
C GLU A 132 2.16 5.75 -19.33
N GLY A 133 2.42 7.00 -19.71
CA GLY A 133 1.43 7.95 -20.25
C GLY A 133 0.74 8.83 -19.20
N GLU A 134 1.05 8.66 -17.91
CA GLU A 134 0.49 9.42 -16.79
C GLU A 134 1.54 10.32 -16.11
N GLU A 135 2.71 10.52 -16.73
CA GLU A 135 3.82 11.32 -16.20
C GLU A 135 3.41 12.77 -15.94
N GLU A 136 2.55 13.32 -16.80
CA GLU A 136 2.04 14.69 -16.72
C GLU A 136 0.85 14.84 -15.76
N THR A 137 0.41 13.75 -15.11
CA THR A 137 -0.72 13.79 -14.16
C THR A 137 -0.42 14.73 -12.99
N ILE A 138 0.83 14.73 -12.54
CA ILE A 138 1.33 15.57 -11.46
C ILE A 138 2.58 16.28 -12.01
N PRO A 139 2.53 17.60 -12.24
CA PRO A 139 3.68 18.31 -12.76
C PRO A 139 4.74 18.41 -11.66
N VAL A 140 5.86 17.69 -11.85
CA VAL A 140 7.01 17.72 -10.93
C VAL A 140 8.14 18.50 -11.59
N THR A 141 8.64 19.54 -10.90
CA THR A 141 9.74 20.36 -11.43
C THR A 141 11.10 19.70 -11.22
N GLU A 142 12.07 19.96 -12.10
CA GLU A 142 13.45 19.47 -11.92
C GLU A 142 14.07 19.93 -10.61
N GLN A 143 13.73 21.14 -10.15
CA GLN A 143 14.19 21.66 -8.86
C GLN A 143 13.71 20.81 -7.69
N LEU A 144 12.45 20.35 -7.75
CA LEU A 144 11.86 19.48 -6.74
C LEU A 144 12.54 18.09 -6.75
N LEU A 145 12.79 17.52 -7.93
CA LEU A 145 13.52 16.26 -8.07
C LEU A 145 14.98 16.34 -7.61
N LYS A 146 15.66 17.46 -7.85
CA LYS A 146 17.02 17.72 -7.34
C LYS A 146 17.05 17.78 -5.81
N ARG A 147 15.99 18.31 -5.19
CA ARG A 147 15.86 18.37 -3.72
C ARG A 147 15.60 16.98 -3.13
N ASN A 148 14.70 16.22 -3.74
CA ASN A 148 14.43 14.84 -3.36
C ASN A 148 13.87 14.07 -4.55
N LYS A 149 14.58 13.02 -4.99
CA LYS A 149 14.14 12.18 -6.12
C LYS A 149 12.81 11.48 -5.83
N ASN A 150 12.44 11.30 -4.56
CA ASN A 150 11.20 10.66 -4.15
C ASN A 150 9.96 11.34 -4.72
N TYR A 151 9.98 12.65 -4.99
CA TYR A 151 8.84 13.35 -5.61
C TYR A 151 8.48 12.82 -7.01
N GLY A 152 9.39 12.09 -7.67
CA GLY A 152 9.09 11.37 -8.91
C GLY A 152 8.22 10.12 -8.69
N ASN A 153 8.28 9.51 -7.51
CA ASN A 153 7.41 8.39 -7.11
C ASN A 153 6.13 8.96 -6.50
N ASN A 154 5.18 9.34 -7.34
CA ASN A 154 3.97 10.08 -6.95
C ASN A 154 2.65 9.32 -7.23
N HIS A 155 2.72 8.05 -7.61
CA HIS A 155 1.54 7.21 -7.84
C HIS A 155 1.34 6.20 -6.72
N ALA A 156 0.30 6.37 -5.92
CA ALA A 156 0.06 5.56 -4.72
C ALA A 156 -0.61 4.22 -5.06
N ILE A 157 -0.02 3.12 -4.57
CA ILE A 157 -0.65 1.79 -4.57
C ILE A 157 -1.33 1.46 -3.25
N LEU A 158 -0.92 2.11 -2.17
CA LEU A 158 -1.45 1.89 -0.83
C LEU A 158 -1.40 3.20 -0.07
N LEU A 159 -2.51 3.56 0.60
CA LEU A 159 -2.60 4.61 1.60
C LEU A 159 -3.29 4.08 2.85
N GLU A 160 -2.76 4.39 4.02
CA GLU A 160 -3.23 3.89 5.31
C GLU A 160 -3.09 4.97 6.38
N ASP A 161 -4.08 5.14 7.26
CA ASP A 161 -3.85 5.85 8.53
C ASP A 161 -2.95 5.03 9.45
N ASP A 162 -2.45 5.65 10.53
CA ASP A 162 -1.49 5.01 11.44
C ASP A 162 -1.99 3.66 11.97
N VAL A 163 -3.21 3.61 12.50
CA VAL A 163 -3.76 2.37 13.05
C VAL A 163 -3.89 1.29 11.98
N SER A 164 -4.28 1.62 10.74
CA SER A 164 -4.30 0.62 9.65
C SER A 164 -2.89 0.14 9.33
N PHE A 165 -1.94 1.07 9.19
CA PHE A 165 -0.55 0.79 8.83
C PHE A 165 0.15 -0.09 9.88
N TYR A 166 0.07 0.28 11.16
CA TYR A 166 0.69 -0.45 12.26
C TYR A 166 -0.02 -1.80 12.49
N SER A 167 -1.36 -1.81 12.65
CA SER A 167 -2.09 -3.06 12.96
C SER A 167 -1.96 -4.13 11.86
N ARG A 168 -1.99 -3.73 10.57
CA ARG A 168 -1.80 -4.66 9.44
C ARG A 168 -0.45 -5.38 9.50
N GLN A 169 0.54 -4.76 10.11
CA GLN A 169 1.90 -5.30 10.24
C GLN A 169 2.15 -5.94 11.62
N GLY A 170 1.09 -6.17 12.40
CA GLY A 170 1.19 -6.76 13.74
C GLY A 170 1.87 -5.83 14.75
N ARG A 171 1.74 -4.51 14.56
CA ARG A 171 2.30 -3.48 15.43
C ARG A 171 1.22 -2.83 16.30
N SER A 172 1.63 -2.45 17.50
CA SER A 172 0.85 -1.74 18.51
C SER A 172 1.80 -0.97 19.45
N TRP A 173 1.25 -0.25 20.43
CA TRP A 173 2.02 0.59 21.35
C TRP A 173 1.85 0.12 22.78
N LYS A 174 2.94 -0.25 23.45
CA LYS A 174 2.94 -0.46 24.89
C LYS A 174 3.14 0.87 25.59
N VAL A 175 2.20 1.25 26.45
CA VAL A 175 2.27 2.49 27.24
C VAL A 175 3.30 2.32 28.34
N ILE A 176 4.25 3.25 28.42
CA ILE A 176 5.21 3.37 29.53
C ILE A 176 4.70 4.35 30.58
N GLY A 177 4.10 5.45 30.14
CA GLY A 177 3.50 6.44 31.02
C GLY A 177 3.37 7.80 30.34
N PHE A 178 3.35 8.84 31.15
CA PHE A 178 3.31 10.23 30.68
C PHE A 178 4.56 10.98 31.09
N GLU A 179 5.03 11.84 30.20
CA GLU A 179 6.19 12.70 30.43
C GLU A 179 5.82 14.15 30.13
N GLN A 180 6.30 15.07 30.95
CA GLN A 180 6.17 16.49 30.61
C GLN A 180 7.29 16.85 29.63
N GLY A 181 6.93 17.25 28.42
CA GLY A 181 7.88 17.72 27.42
C GLY A 181 8.63 18.97 27.90
N GLY A 182 9.92 19.04 27.61
CA GLY A 182 10.74 20.22 27.86
C GLY A 182 10.58 21.32 26.80
N GLY A 183 11.20 22.47 27.03
CA GLY A 183 11.27 23.58 26.06
C GLY A 183 10.26 24.72 26.31
N PRO A 184 10.19 25.71 25.39
CA PRO A 184 9.44 26.95 25.59
C PRO A 184 7.91 26.78 25.54
N ALA A 185 7.41 25.65 25.05
CA ALA A 185 5.98 25.30 25.04
C ALA A 185 5.82 23.84 25.50
N PRO A 186 5.93 23.58 26.81
CA PRO A 186 5.93 22.22 27.35
C PRO A 186 4.55 21.57 27.15
N ARG A 187 4.51 20.40 26.52
CA ARG A 187 3.28 19.61 26.30
C ARG A 187 3.38 18.27 27.02
N LEU A 188 2.23 17.71 27.36
CA LEU A 188 2.17 16.35 27.87
C LEU A 188 2.48 15.38 26.73
N LYS A 189 3.35 14.41 27.01
CA LYS A 189 3.75 13.37 26.07
C LYS A 189 3.28 12.01 26.57
N LEU A 190 2.69 11.21 25.68
CA LEU A 190 2.45 9.79 25.89
C LEU A 190 3.73 9.04 25.50
N SER A 191 4.38 8.41 26.48
CA SER A 191 5.59 7.63 26.31
C SER A 191 5.23 6.18 25.99
N VAL A 192 5.69 5.69 24.84
CA VAL A 192 5.34 4.35 24.34
C VAL A 192 6.54 3.60 23.78
N GLU A 193 6.43 2.27 23.79
CA GLU A 193 7.34 1.37 23.09
C GLU A 193 6.58 0.60 22.01
N PRO A 194 7.13 0.45 20.80
CA PRO A 194 6.49 -0.32 19.76
C PRO A 194 6.54 -1.83 20.07
N VAL A 195 5.41 -2.50 19.99
CA VAL A 195 5.26 -3.96 20.13
C VAL A 195 5.15 -4.59 18.75
N GLY A 196 5.73 -5.78 18.54
CA GLY A 196 5.71 -6.49 17.25
C GLY A 196 7.02 -6.38 16.45
N PRO A 197 7.04 -6.81 15.18
CA PRO A 197 8.24 -6.85 14.35
C PRO A 197 8.67 -5.45 13.87
N GLU A 198 9.96 -5.23 13.60
CA GLU A 198 10.39 -4.00 12.90
C GLU A 198 9.77 -3.90 11.51
N ILE A 199 9.34 -2.69 11.14
CA ILE A 199 8.65 -2.42 9.89
C ILE A 199 9.26 -1.24 9.16
N GLU A 200 9.28 -1.30 7.82
CA GLU A 200 9.73 -0.20 6.97
C GLU A 200 8.79 1.00 7.11
N GLY A 201 9.33 2.20 7.32
CA GLY A 201 8.54 3.43 7.36
C GLY A 201 7.73 3.65 8.64
N GLY A 202 7.82 2.74 9.61
CA GLY A 202 7.22 2.88 10.93
C GLY A 202 8.23 3.34 11.99
N ILE A 203 7.72 3.76 13.14
CA ILE A 203 8.53 4.11 14.30
C ILE A 203 8.91 2.83 15.05
N ASN A 204 10.18 2.42 14.92
CA ASN A 204 10.69 1.15 15.48
C ASN A 204 11.38 1.30 16.84
N LYS A 205 11.48 2.52 17.37
CA LYS A 205 12.11 2.83 18.65
C LYS A 205 11.08 3.42 19.62
N PRO A 206 11.36 3.45 20.93
CA PRO A 206 10.53 4.17 21.89
C PRO A 206 10.26 5.60 21.43
N ALA A 207 9.04 6.07 21.63
CA ALA A 207 8.55 7.32 21.06
C ALA A 207 7.72 8.12 22.06
N LEU A 208 7.68 9.43 21.85
CA LEU A 208 6.89 10.38 22.62
C LEU A 208 5.86 11.02 21.69
N PHE A 209 4.58 10.72 21.92
CA PHE A 209 3.48 11.34 21.17
C PHE A 209 2.90 12.50 21.96
N ASP A 210 2.64 13.62 21.28
CA ASP A 210 1.90 14.73 21.88
C ASP A 210 0.48 14.27 22.23
N ILE A 211 0.07 14.46 23.48
CA ILE A 211 -1.28 14.15 23.93
C ILE A 211 -1.84 15.35 24.69
N ASP A 212 -3.10 15.68 24.45
CA ASP A 212 -3.78 16.76 25.16
C ASP A 212 -5.26 16.41 25.43
N ASP A 213 -6.00 17.35 25.99
CA ASP A 213 -7.39 17.13 26.40
C ASP A 213 -8.35 17.01 25.21
N SER A 214 -7.89 17.26 23.98
CA SER A 214 -8.66 17.02 22.74
C SER A 214 -8.46 15.61 22.17
N THR A 215 -7.46 14.86 22.64
CA THR A 215 -7.25 13.47 22.23
C THR A 215 -8.43 12.60 22.66
N ARG A 216 -9.02 11.90 21.69
CA ARG A 216 -10.17 11.02 21.92
C ARG A 216 -9.68 9.64 22.37
N ILE A 217 -10.07 9.24 23.59
CA ILE A 217 -9.62 7.97 24.15
C ILE A 217 -10.82 7.03 24.22
N TRP A 218 -10.68 5.86 23.60
CA TRP A 218 -11.75 4.92 23.37
C TRP A 218 -11.56 3.65 24.18
N LYS A 219 -12.59 3.29 24.94
CA LYS A 219 -12.69 2.03 25.68
C LYS A 219 -14.14 1.57 25.70
N ASP A 220 -14.41 0.29 25.51
CA ASP A 220 -15.76 -0.28 25.47
C ASP A 220 -16.72 0.51 24.55
N ARG A 221 -16.22 1.00 23.40
CA ARG A 221 -16.98 1.80 22.41
C ARG A 221 -17.50 3.15 22.92
N ARG A 222 -16.89 3.71 23.97
CA ARG A 222 -17.21 5.04 24.51
C ARG A 222 -15.94 5.88 24.70
N LEU A 223 -16.13 7.19 24.74
CA LEU A 223 -15.08 8.12 25.14
C LEU A 223 -14.84 8.00 26.64
N VAL A 224 -13.58 7.94 27.02
CA VAL A 224 -13.13 7.92 28.40
C VAL A 224 -12.07 9.00 28.64
N HIS A 225 -11.81 9.28 29.92
CA HIS A 225 -10.78 10.24 30.30
C HIS A 225 -9.37 9.65 30.17
N ARG A 226 -8.37 10.54 30.05
CA ARG A 226 -6.94 10.19 29.99
C ARG A 226 -6.46 9.35 31.16
N ASP A 227 -7.10 9.48 32.32
CA ASP A 227 -6.75 8.70 33.51
C ASP A 227 -6.97 7.20 33.33
N GLU A 228 -7.73 6.76 32.32
CA GLU A 228 -7.87 5.34 31.96
C GLU A 228 -6.64 4.76 31.26
N ILE A 229 -5.75 5.59 30.71
CA ILE A 229 -4.48 5.14 30.13
C ILE A 229 -3.53 4.78 31.27
N LYS A 230 -3.19 3.50 31.40
CA LYS A 230 -2.28 2.99 32.42
C LYS A 230 -0.98 2.44 31.81
N PRO A 231 0.17 2.59 32.49
CA PRO A 231 1.40 1.90 32.12
C PRO A 231 1.18 0.40 31.95
N GLY A 232 1.84 -0.18 30.95
CA GLY A 232 1.76 -1.60 30.61
C GLY A 232 0.61 -1.97 29.66
N MET A 233 -0.36 -1.08 29.42
CA MET A 233 -1.42 -1.30 28.43
C MET A 233 -0.85 -1.32 27.01
N GLU A 234 -1.41 -2.18 26.17
CA GLU A 234 -1.17 -2.18 24.73
C GLU A 234 -2.33 -1.44 24.05
N VAL A 235 -1.99 -0.44 23.24
CA VAL A 235 -2.96 0.46 22.62
C VAL A 235 -2.68 0.64 21.14
N GLN A 236 -3.70 1.10 20.42
CA GLN A 236 -3.57 1.63 19.06
C GLN A 236 -3.77 3.13 19.08
N ALA A 237 -3.12 3.84 18.15
CA ALA A 237 -3.20 5.30 18.09
C ALA A 237 -3.21 5.80 16.65
N ASN A 238 -3.92 6.91 16.43
CA ASN A 238 -3.88 7.69 15.20
C ASN A 238 -3.29 9.07 15.48
N PHE A 239 -2.62 9.64 14.48
CA PHE A 239 -1.89 10.89 14.62
C PHE A 239 -2.35 11.96 13.64
N THR A 240 -1.91 13.16 13.95
CA THR A 240 -1.86 14.34 13.10
C THR A 240 -0.56 15.06 13.39
N TRP A 241 -0.20 16.02 12.56
CA TRP A 241 0.98 16.84 12.77
C TRP A 241 0.84 17.67 14.05
N GLY A 242 1.82 17.48 14.93
CA GLY A 242 2.00 18.24 16.16
C GLY A 242 2.99 19.41 15.98
N PRO A 243 3.05 20.34 16.94
CA PRO A 243 4.03 21.42 16.91
C PRO A 243 5.47 20.88 16.88
N PHE A 244 6.38 21.66 16.28
CA PHE A 244 7.82 21.36 16.22
C PHE A 244 8.16 19.97 15.62
N ASP A 245 7.45 19.59 14.57
CA ASP A 245 7.61 18.30 13.85
C ASP A 245 7.38 17.06 14.74
N SER A 246 6.58 17.19 15.79
CA SER A 246 6.12 16.04 16.58
C SER A 246 4.84 15.43 16.00
N LEU A 247 4.47 14.25 16.49
CA LEU A 247 3.18 13.61 16.17
C LEU A 247 2.22 13.85 17.34
N ALA A 248 1.08 14.47 17.05
CA ALA A 248 -0.01 14.69 17.99
C ALA A 248 -1.05 13.58 17.86
N THR A 249 -1.46 13.01 18.98
CA THR A 249 -2.44 11.92 19.04
C THR A 249 -3.85 12.45 18.89
N THR A 250 -4.57 11.95 17.88
CA THR A 250 -5.98 12.28 17.63
C THR A 250 -6.92 11.29 18.31
N ASP A 251 -6.59 10.00 18.22
CA ASP A 251 -7.33 8.91 18.84
C ASP A 251 -6.40 7.90 19.51
N VAL A 252 -6.83 7.36 20.64
CA VAL A 252 -6.21 6.20 21.30
C VAL A 252 -7.29 5.16 21.55
N TRP A 253 -7.10 3.94 21.06
CA TRP A 253 -7.95 2.79 21.37
C TRP A 253 -7.28 1.91 22.42
N LEU A 254 -7.95 1.75 23.57
CA LEU A 254 -7.47 0.94 24.70
C LEU A 254 -7.86 -0.53 24.60
N ASP A 255 -8.78 -0.86 23.68
CA ASP A 255 -9.26 -2.22 23.44
C ASP A 255 -9.64 -2.44 21.97
N ASP A 256 -9.62 -3.71 21.57
CA ASP A 256 -10.00 -4.14 20.23
C ASP A 256 -11.50 -3.91 19.95
N VAL A 257 -12.35 -4.00 20.98
CA VAL A 257 -13.82 -3.83 20.83
C VAL A 257 -14.15 -2.44 20.29
N SER A 258 -13.44 -1.42 20.76
CA SER A 258 -13.59 -0.04 20.30
C SER A 258 -13.05 0.11 18.89
N LEU A 259 -11.86 -0.41 18.60
CA LEU A 259 -11.29 -0.33 17.24
C LEU A 259 -12.15 -1.08 16.21
N ASP A 260 -12.70 -2.25 16.57
CA ASP A 260 -13.57 -3.04 15.72
C ASP A 260 -14.89 -2.33 15.42
N ALA A 261 -15.42 -1.52 16.35
CA ALA A 261 -16.57 -0.68 16.06
C ALA A 261 -16.26 0.37 14.97
N PHE A 262 -15.05 0.95 14.97
CA PHE A 262 -14.61 1.87 13.92
C PHE A 262 -14.37 1.15 12.59
N LYS A 263 -13.73 -0.03 12.62
CA LYS A 263 -13.58 -0.91 11.44
C LYS A 263 -14.92 -1.19 10.79
N GLU A 264 -15.94 -1.55 11.57
CA GLU A 264 -17.26 -1.88 11.04
C GLU A 264 -17.96 -0.66 10.42
N ILE A 265 -17.87 0.53 11.06
CA ILE A 265 -18.42 1.76 10.47
C ILE A 265 -17.76 2.05 9.12
N GLN A 266 -16.43 1.96 9.05
CA GLN A 266 -15.69 2.22 7.83
C GLN A 266 -15.98 1.16 6.76
N ARG A 267 -16.05 -0.12 7.15
CA ARG A 267 -16.45 -1.23 6.29
C ARG A 267 -17.82 -0.98 5.66
N GLN A 268 -18.82 -0.56 6.43
CA GLN A 268 -20.16 -0.26 5.91
C GLN A 268 -20.17 0.93 4.93
N ARG A 269 -19.36 1.97 5.18
CA ARG A 269 -19.17 3.08 4.22
C ARG A 269 -18.58 2.58 2.90
N HIS A 270 -17.54 1.76 2.97
CA HIS A 270 -16.89 1.18 1.80
C HIS A 270 -17.83 0.26 1.00
N LEU A 271 -18.59 -0.62 1.67
CA LEU A 271 -19.60 -1.46 1.03
C LEU A 271 -20.61 -0.61 0.24
N ARG A 272 -21.15 0.44 0.86
CA ARG A 272 -22.08 1.36 0.18
C ARG A 272 -21.44 2.06 -1.03
N LEU A 273 -20.19 2.49 -0.89
CA LEU A 273 -19.45 3.16 -1.96
C LEU A 273 -19.26 2.25 -3.18
N ILE A 274 -18.80 1.01 -2.98
CA ILE A 274 -18.54 0.08 -4.08
C ILE A 274 -19.84 -0.45 -4.68
N ARG A 275 -20.86 -0.76 -3.87
CA ARG A 275 -22.17 -1.21 -4.40
C ARG A 275 -22.81 -0.20 -5.36
N SER A 276 -22.63 1.09 -5.09
CA SER A 276 -23.13 2.17 -5.95
C SER A 276 -22.25 2.42 -7.20
N ARG A 277 -20.94 2.17 -7.13
CA ARG A 277 -19.99 2.48 -8.22
C ARG A 277 -19.49 1.27 -9.00
N PHE A 278 -19.83 0.06 -8.58
CA PHE A 278 -19.41 -1.22 -9.14
C PHE A 278 -17.95 -1.60 -8.82
N LEU A 279 -17.66 -2.90 -8.80
CA LEU A 279 -16.32 -3.42 -8.53
C LEU A 279 -15.39 -3.11 -9.70
N PRO A 280 -14.23 -2.49 -9.47
CA PRO A 280 -13.27 -2.19 -10.52
C PRO A 280 -12.39 -3.41 -10.84
N GLY A 281 -11.96 -3.47 -12.08
CA GLY A 281 -10.98 -4.43 -12.57
C GLY A 281 -10.43 -3.96 -13.90
N TRP A 282 -9.53 -4.74 -14.48
CA TRP A 282 -9.10 -4.51 -15.86
C TRP A 282 -9.40 -5.71 -16.74
N VAL A 283 -9.31 -5.49 -18.03
CA VAL A 283 -9.45 -6.53 -19.04
C VAL A 283 -8.10 -7.17 -19.32
N ASP A 284 -8.01 -8.48 -19.13
CA ASP A 284 -6.81 -9.27 -19.47
C ASP A 284 -6.83 -9.69 -20.94
N ALA A 285 -7.99 -10.12 -21.44
CA ALA A 285 -8.14 -10.65 -22.80
C ALA A 285 -9.53 -10.38 -23.37
N VAL A 286 -9.62 -10.32 -24.70
CA VAL A 286 -10.87 -10.06 -25.44
C VAL A 286 -10.95 -10.96 -26.66
N LYS A 287 -12.12 -11.54 -26.89
CA LYS A 287 -12.47 -12.27 -28.12
C LYS A 287 -13.78 -11.73 -28.68
N ASN A 288 -13.72 -11.08 -29.83
CA ASN A 288 -14.92 -10.58 -30.51
C ASN A 288 -15.65 -11.72 -31.23
N TYR A 289 -16.97 -11.61 -31.33
CA TYR A 289 -17.77 -12.47 -32.20
C TYR A 289 -18.14 -11.73 -33.49
N ASP A 290 -18.29 -12.49 -34.58
CA ASP A 290 -18.63 -11.94 -35.90
C ASP A 290 -20.04 -11.31 -35.94
N THR A 291 -20.94 -11.75 -35.07
CA THR A 291 -22.34 -11.33 -35.00
C THR A 291 -22.61 -10.25 -33.94
N GLY A 292 -21.55 -9.69 -33.35
CA GLY A 292 -21.62 -8.69 -32.29
C GLY A 292 -21.45 -9.27 -30.88
N GLY A 293 -21.01 -8.42 -29.96
CA GLY A 293 -20.61 -8.84 -28.62
C GLY A 293 -19.26 -9.57 -28.62
N GLY A 294 -18.95 -10.21 -27.50
CA GLY A 294 -17.69 -10.93 -27.35
C GLY A 294 -17.50 -11.53 -25.96
N GLU A 295 -16.33 -12.13 -25.76
CA GLU A 295 -15.86 -12.60 -24.46
C GLU A 295 -14.79 -11.65 -23.94
N VAL A 296 -14.87 -11.32 -22.66
CA VAL A 296 -13.93 -10.45 -21.96
C VAL A 296 -13.48 -11.17 -20.69
N THR A 297 -12.18 -11.35 -20.54
CA THR A 297 -11.56 -11.85 -19.31
C THR A 297 -11.18 -10.65 -18.46
N VAL A 298 -11.62 -10.63 -17.20
CA VAL A 298 -11.42 -9.53 -16.26
C VAL A 298 -10.75 -10.04 -14.99
N THR A 299 -9.72 -9.34 -14.53
CA THR A 299 -9.17 -9.51 -13.17
C THR A 299 -9.58 -8.32 -12.30
N PHE A 300 -10.18 -8.59 -11.14
CA PHE A 300 -10.61 -7.55 -10.20
C PHE A 300 -9.46 -7.00 -9.38
N PHE A 301 -9.49 -5.69 -9.13
CA PHE A 301 -8.53 -5.03 -8.25
C PHE A 301 -8.74 -5.45 -6.80
N GLY A 302 -7.65 -5.46 -6.03
CA GLY A 302 -7.62 -5.78 -4.61
C GLY A 302 -8.09 -4.63 -3.72
N GLY A 303 -8.06 -4.88 -2.42
CA GLY A 303 -8.34 -3.86 -1.39
C GLY A 303 -9.79 -3.57 -1.09
N MET A 304 -10.74 -4.25 -1.76
CA MET A 304 -12.16 -4.18 -1.44
C MET A 304 -12.55 -5.14 -0.31
N ASP A 305 -13.70 -4.91 0.33
CA ASP A 305 -14.27 -5.84 1.31
C ASP A 305 -14.61 -7.20 0.69
N GLN A 306 -14.40 -8.27 1.45
CA GLN A 306 -14.59 -9.65 0.99
C GLN A 306 -16.05 -9.93 0.56
N GLU A 307 -17.04 -9.31 1.23
CA GLU A 307 -18.46 -9.50 0.90
C GLU A 307 -18.77 -9.09 -0.54
N LEU A 308 -18.13 -8.03 -1.04
CA LEU A 308 -18.33 -7.55 -2.42
C LEU A 308 -17.87 -8.58 -3.45
N TYR A 309 -16.71 -9.20 -3.19
CA TYR A 309 -16.20 -10.26 -4.05
C TYR A 309 -17.09 -11.49 -3.99
N ASP A 310 -17.55 -11.90 -2.80
CA ASP A 310 -18.41 -13.06 -2.63
C ASP A 310 -19.76 -12.89 -3.34
N GLU A 311 -20.34 -11.69 -3.28
CA GLU A 311 -21.60 -11.33 -3.97
C GLU A 311 -21.46 -11.42 -5.50
N ILE A 312 -20.36 -10.89 -6.05
CA ILE A 312 -20.05 -11.00 -7.48
C ILE A 312 -19.74 -12.44 -7.87
N TRP A 313 -19.01 -13.16 -7.04
CA TRP A 313 -18.64 -14.56 -7.28
C TRP A 313 -19.87 -15.48 -7.30
N LYS A 314 -20.97 -15.13 -6.62
CA LYS A 314 -22.24 -15.87 -6.68
C LYS A 314 -23.09 -15.51 -7.90
N SER A 315 -22.81 -14.39 -8.56
CA SER A 315 -23.61 -13.89 -9.68
C SER A 315 -23.39 -14.73 -10.96
N GLN A 316 -24.46 -14.89 -11.76
CA GLN A 316 -24.44 -15.55 -13.08
C GLN A 316 -24.67 -14.57 -14.23
N SER A 317 -25.35 -13.46 -13.94
CA SER A 317 -25.49 -12.31 -14.83
C SER A 317 -25.01 -11.07 -14.11
N VAL A 318 -24.26 -10.24 -14.84
CA VAL A 318 -23.67 -8.99 -14.35
C VAL A 318 -23.87 -7.89 -15.39
N LYS A 319 -23.56 -6.65 -15.02
CA LYS A 319 -23.39 -5.56 -15.98
C LYS A 319 -21.95 -5.07 -15.94
N MET A 320 -21.43 -4.58 -17.05
CA MET A 320 -20.06 -4.06 -17.16
C MET A 320 -20.03 -2.73 -17.91
N CYS A 321 -19.24 -1.79 -17.44
CA CYS A 321 -18.98 -0.51 -18.11
C CYS A 321 -17.48 -0.20 -18.12
N ASN A 322 -17.06 0.68 -19.03
CA ASN A 322 -15.69 1.18 -19.07
C ASN A 322 -15.45 2.25 -17.99
N ALA A 323 -14.22 2.30 -17.49
CA ALA A 323 -13.75 3.33 -16.57
C ALA A 323 -12.33 3.78 -16.93
N GLU A 324 -11.95 4.95 -16.45
CA GLU A 324 -10.60 5.52 -16.62
C GLU A 324 -9.73 5.27 -15.37
N ASN A 325 -8.49 5.77 -15.34
CA ASN A 325 -7.54 5.53 -14.25
C ASN A 325 -8.03 6.03 -12.88
N THR A 326 -8.83 7.09 -12.87
CA THR A 326 -9.49 7.63 -11.68
C THR A 326 -10.67 6.75 -11.22
N LEU A 327 -10.93 5.65 -11.93
CA LEU A 327 -12.07 4.75 -11.81
C LEU A 327 -13.42 5.41 -12.14
N ARG A 328 -13.45 6.64 -12.66
CA ARG A 328 -14.68 7.27 -13.13
C ARG A 328 -15.16 6.64 -14.44
N THR A 329 -16.47 6.61 -14.64
CA THR A 329 -17.13 6.03 -15.82
C THR A 329 -17.65 7.12 -16.75
N TRP A 330 -17.91 6.74 -18.01
CA TRP A 330 -18.59 7.61 -18.97
C TRP A 330 -20.10 7.53 -18.84
N GLY A 331 -20.73 8.69 -18.68
CA GLY A 331 -22.13 8.82 -18.33
C GLY A 331 -22.49 8.04 -17.06
N TYR A 332 -23.79 7.94 -16.80
CA TYR A 332 -24.28 7.19 -15.66
C TYR A 332 -24.22 5.67 -15.90
N HIS A 333 -23.23 5.03 -15.29
CA HIS A 333 -22.85 3.63 -15.52
C HIS A 333 -23.97 2.62 -15.34
N GLN A 334 -24.97 2.85 -14.49
CA GLN A 334 -26.06 1.89 -14.33
C GLN A 334 -26.98 1.77 -15.56
N GLU A 335 -27.08 2.85 -16.35
CA GLU A 335 -27.86 2.93 -17.58
C GLU A 335 -27.07 2.43 -18.78
N TYR A 336 -25.81 2.85 -18.90
CA TYR A 336 -24.96 2.54 -20.06
C TYR A 336 -24.15 1.24 -19.95
N ALA A 337 -24.15 0.55 -18.80
CA ALA A 337 -23.43 -0.70 -18.66
C ALA A 337 -24.02 -1.83 -19.51
N SER A 338 -23.16 -2.52 -20.25
CA SER A 338 -23.48 -3.66 -21.09
C SER A 338 -23.79 -4.89 -20.23
N ARG A 339 -24.83 -5.64 -20.59
CA ARG A 339 -25.18 -6.89 -19.90
C ARG A 339 -24.15 -7.97 -20.26
N ALA A 340 -23.78 -8.77 -19.27
CA ALA A 340 -22.91 -9.91 -19.47
C ALA A 340 -23.38 -11.14 -18.68
N SER A 341 -23.11 -12.32 -19.22
CA SER A 341 -23.27 -13.60 -18.54
C SER A 341 -21.90 -14.17 -18.19
N VAL A 342 -21.77 -14.76 -17.00
CA VAL A 342 -20.52 -15.37 -16.58
C VAL A 342 -20.32 -16.70 -17.30
N LEU A 343 -19.17 -16.86 -17.95
CA LEU A 343 -18.76 -18.10 -18.60
C LEU A 343 -17.88 -18.95 -17.67
N GLU A 344 -16.93 -18.30 -16.99
CA GLU A 344 -15.91 -18.98 -16.19
C GLU A 344 -15.45 -18.08 -15.05
N LYS A 345 -15.02 -18.72 -13.96
CA LYS A 345 -14.51 -18.08 -12.74
C LYS A 345 -13.22 -18.78 -12.33
N GLN A 346 -12.14 -18.03 -12.19
CA GLN A 346 -10.83 -18.55 -11.81
C GLN A 346 -10.29 -17.79 -10.59
N LYS A 347 -9.67 -18.53 -9.66
CA LYS A 347 -8.89 -17.95 -8.56
C LYS A 347 -7.41 -18.10 -8.87
N ILE A 348 -6.67 -17.01 -8.73
CA ILE A 348 -5.22 -16.96 -8.91
C ILE A 348 -4.59 -17.12 -7.53
N GLU A 349 -3.76 -18.14 -7.37
CA GLU A 349 -2.99 -18.35 -6.14
C GLU A 349 -1.90 -17.28 -6.01
N ASN A 350 -1.68 -16.80 -4.78
CA ASN A 350 -0.66 -15.78 -4.47
C ASN A 350 -0.75 -14.55 -5.40
N PRO A 351 -1.90 -13.85 -5.41
CA PRO A 351 -2.10 -12.72 -6.31
C PRO A 351 -1.06 -11.62 -6.06
N ALA A 352 -0.65 -10.96 -7.16
CA ALA A 352 0.20 -9.79 -7.07
C ALA A 352 -0.45 -8.67 -6.25
N PHE A 353 0.38 -7.79 -5.67
CA PHE A 353 -0.11 -6.70 -4.84
C PHE A 353 -0.98 -5.73 -5.67
N GLY A 354 -2.18 -5.42 -5.18
CA GLY A 354 -3.20 -4.67 -5.93
C GLY A 354 -4.18 -5.54 -6.71
N SER A 355 -3.97 -6.86 -6.79
CA SER A 355 -4.95 -7.82 -7.36
C SER A 355 -5.80 -8.46 -6.26
N SER A 356 -7.07 -8.73 -6.56
CA SER A 356 -7.92 -9.58 -5.70
C SER A 356 -7.62 -11.08 -5.84
N GLY A 357 -6.92 -11.47 -6.91
CA GLY A 357 -6.77 -12.88 -7.31
C GLY A 357 -8.04 -13.50 -7.90
N LEU A 358 -9.08 -12.70 -8.16
CA LEU A 358 -10.31 -13.18 -8.78
C LEU A 358 -10.36 -12.75 -10.25
N GLN A 359 -10.52 -13.74 -11.12
CA GLN A 359 -10.68 -13.55 -12.55
C GLN A 359 -12.01 -14.13 -13.03
N MET A 360 -12.68 -13.42 -13.93
CA MET A 360 -13.95 -13.86 -14.52
C MET A 360 -13.91 -13.69 -16.03
N ARG A 361 -14.35 -14.71 -16.76
CA ARG A 361 -14.61 -14.63 -18.20
C ARG A 361 -16.09 -14.38 -18.43
N LEU A 362 -16.39 -13.29 -19.12
CA LEU A 362 -17.73 -12.77 -19.30
C LEU A 362 -18.10 -12.78 -20.78
N LYS A 363 -19.28 -13.29 -21.13
CA LYS A 363 -19.89 -13.10 -22.45
C LYS A 363 -20.70 -11.81 -22.41
N VAL A 364 -20.32 -10.84 -23.23
CA VAL A 364 -20.89 -9.50 -23.26
C VAL A 364 -21.74 -9.34 -24.52
N VAL A 365 -22.93 -8.76 -24.37
CA VAL A 365 -23.87 -8.57 -25.49
C VAL A 365 -23.40 -7.45 -26.43
N GLN A 366 -22.87 -6.36 -25.88
CA GLN A 366 -22.37 -5.21 -26.63
C GLN A 366 -20.94 -4.87 -26.20
N MET A 367 -20.02 -4.84 -27.17
CA MET A 367 -18.64 -4.42 -26.95
C MET A 367 -18.55 -2.89 -26.94
N LEU A 368 -17.96 -2.34 -25.88
CA LEU A 368 -17.63 -0.92 -25.76
C LEU A 368 -16.15 -0.71 -26.07
N ASP A 369 -15.77 0.52 -26.45
CA ASP A 369 -14.38 0.87 -26.78
C ASP A 369 -13.39 0.56 -25.63
N GLY A 370 -13.85 0.68 -24.39
CA GLY A 370 -13.07 0.37 -23.19
C GLY A 370 -12.92 -1.13 -22.88
N PHE A 371 -13.56 -2.04 -23.63
CA PHE A 371 -13.39 -3.49 -23.43
C PHE A 371 -12.20 -3.98 -24.27
N ARG A 372 -10.99 -3.57 -23.88
CA ARG A 372 -9.72 -3.89 -24.55
C ARG A 372 -8.66 -4.28 -23.52
N PRO A 373 -7.71 -5.18 -23.86
CA PRO A 373 -6.64 -5.55 -22.93
C PRO A 373 -5.95 -4.34 -22.29
N GLY A 374 -5.75 -4.39 -20.98
CA GLY A 374 -5.15 -3.33 -20.17
C GLY A 374 -6.07 -2.14 -19.85
N LYS A 375 -7.30 -2.08 -20.40
CA LYS A 375 -8.29 -1.05 -20.03
C LYS A 375 -9.05 -1.43 -18.77
N ILE A 376 -9.51 -0.39 -18.07
CA ILE A 376 -10.20 -0.51 -16.80
C ILE A 376 -11.69 -0.57 -17.06
N ILE A 377 -12.36 -1.43 -16.31
CA ILE A 377 -13.80 -1.61 -16.34
C ILE A 377 -14.34 -1.63 -14.92
N ARG A 378 -15.65 -1.50 -14.80
CA ARG A 378 -16.35 -1.84 -13.56
C ARG A 378 -17.47 -2.82 -13.80
N VAL A 379 -17.63 -3.77 -12.88
CA VAL A 379 -18.63 -4.84 -12.93
C VAL A 379 -19.65 -4.70 -11.81
N LYS A 380 -20.91 -4.65 -12.18
CA LYS A 380 -22.05 -4.63 -11.27
C LYS A 380 -22.37 -6.04 -10.79
N GLY A 381 -22.40 -6.21 -9.47
CA GLY A 381 -22.92 -7.40 -8.81
C GLY A 381 -24.44 -7.38 -8.67
N PRO A 382 -25.01 -8.09 -7.68
CA PRO A 382 -26.45 -8.17 -7.45
C PRO A 382 -27.04 -6.93 -6.76
N TRP A 383 -26.35 -5.78 -6.82
CA TRP A 383 -26.67 -4.61 -6.02
C TRP A 383 -27.80 -3.75 -6.59
N THR A 384 -28.48 -3.05 -5.70
CA THR A 384 -29.57 -2.15 -6.04
C THR A 384 -29.12 -0.99 -6.92
N TYR A 385 -30.10 -0.42 -7.62
CA TYR A 385 -29.88 0.79 -8.40
C TYR A 385 -29.71 2.00 -7.46
N VAL A 386 -28.65 2.78 -7.67
CA VAL A 386 -28.30 3.95 -6.86
C VAL A 386 -27.69 5.01 -7.76
N LEU A 387 -28.26 6.21 -7.78
CA LEU A 387 -27.71 7.37 -8.47
C LEU A 387 -26.39 7.80 -7.80
N VAL A 388 -25.37 8.08 -8.61
CA VAL A 388 -24.13 8.71 -8.15
C VAL A 388 -24.16 10.18 -8.51
N PRO A 389 -23.43 11.05 -7.78
CA PRO A 389 -23.33 12.46 -8.14
C PRO A 389 -22.80 12.64 -9.57
N GLN A 390 -23.35 13.63 -10.29
CA GLN A 390 -22.99 13.89 -11.68
C GLN A 390 -21.50 14.22 -11.87
N ASP A 391 -20.89 14.89 -10.89
CA ASP A 391 -19.45 15.23 -10.93
C ASP A 391 -18.53 14.00 -10.90
N GLU A 392 -19.05 12.80 -10.60
CA GLU A 392 -18.28 11.57 -10.56
C GLU A 392 -18.24 10.81 -11.88
N VAL A 393 -18.98 11.26 -12.89
CA VAL A 393 -18.99 10.66 -14.23
C VAL A 393 -18.43 11.63 -15.26
N TYR A 394 -17.99 11.13 -16.40
CA TYR A 394 -17.60 11.95 -17.54
C TYR A 394 -18.79 12.10 -18.48
N GLU A 395 -19.22 13.32 -18.75
CA GLU A 395 -20.29 13.60 -19.72
C GLU A 395 -19.73 14.06 -21.05
N LYS A 396 -18.56 14.73 -21.02
CA LYS A 396 -17.90 15.30 -22.19
C LYS A 396 -16.40 15.00 -22.19
N PRO A 397 -15.74 14.94 -23.36
CA PRO A 397 -14.29 14.78 -23.46
C PRO A 397 -13.47 15.79 -22.65
N ALA A 398 -13.94 17.04 -22.56
CA ALA A 398 -13.30 18.07 -21.75
C ALA A 398 -13.27 17.74 -20.24
N ASP A 399 -14.22 16.94 -19.74
CA ASP A 399 -14.25 16.50 -18.35
C ASP A 399 -13.11 15.51 -18.07
N LEU A 400 -12.84 14.63 -19.02
CA LEU A 400 -11.71 13.70 -18.96
C LEU A 400 -10.38 14.44 -19.06
N GLU A 401 -10.24 15.36 -20.01
CA GLU A 401 -9.01 16.17 -20.17
C GLU A 401 -8.67 16.93 -18.89
N ARG A 402 -9.68 17.55 -18.25
CA ARG A 402 -9.50 18.22 -16.96
C ARG A 402 -9.11 17.23 -15.86
N ALA A 403 -9.69 16.04 -15.87
CA ALA A 403 -9.39 15.01 -14.89
C ALA A 403 -8.01 14.35 -15.10
N GLN A 404 -7.32 14.56 -16.22
CA GLN A 404 -5.99 13.97 -16.45
C GLN A 404 -4.87 14.66 -15.67
N ARG A 405 -5.04 15.93 -15.26
CA ARG A 405 -4.01 16.67 -14.52
C ARG A 405 -4.52 17.11 -13.16
N ILE A 406 -3.66 17.08 -12.16
CA ILE A 406 -3.95 17.70 -10.87
C ILE A 406 -3.86 19.22 -11.02
N ASN A 407 -4.89 19.94 -10.58
CA ASN A 407 -4.81 21.38 -10.43
C ASN A 407 -4.10 21.68 -9.11
N LEU A 408 -2.82 22.03 -9.19
CA LEU A 408 -2.04 22.41 -8.02
C LEU A 408 -2.49 23.81 -7.54
N PRO A 409 -2.73 23.99 -6.22
CA PRO A 409 -3.06 25.29 -5.64
C PRO A 409 -1.85 26.23 -5.55
#